data_AF-A0A6S7IGF2-F1
#
_entry.id   AF-A0A6S7IGF2-F1
#
_cell.length_a   1.000
_cell.length_b   1.000
_cell.length_c   1.000
_cell.angle_alpha   90.00
_cell.angle_beta   90.00
_cell.angle_gamma   90.00
#
_symmetry.space_group_name_H-M   'P 1'
#
loop_
_entity.id
_entity.type
_entity.pdbx_description
1 polymer ?
#
loop_
_entity_poly.entity_id
_entity_poly.type
_entity_poly.pdbx_seq_one_letter_code
_entity_poly.pdbx_strand_id
1 'polypeptide(L)'
;MSNNSIARDFFGTLQNLYVFIETCTKRHAVYLKHQRKLNASDDEGKKKREYVLKKLSDTRWACWADSITAIYHTLEAVIATLKEIRENEKKAHIAAEAKGLFQNVCDFEFVLALE
;
A
#
# COMPACT_ATOMS: atom_id res chain seq x y z
N MET A 1 20.14 -20.24 2.45
CA MET A 1 19.07 -19.23 2.46
C MET A 1 19.35 -18.30 1.30
N SER A 2 18.49 -18.27 0.28
CA SER A 2 18.78 -17.52 -0.95
C SER A 2 18.71 -16.02 -0.69
N ASN A 3 19.74 -15.28 -1.09
CA ASN A 3 19.85 -13.81 -1.02
C ASN A 3 18.77 -13.03 -1.81
N ASN A 4 17.69 -13.69 -2.26
CA ASN A 4 16.59 -13.14 -3.06
C ASN A 4 15.20 -13.36 -2.40
N SER A 5 15.14 -13.72 -1.11
CA SER A 5 13.84 -13.80 -0.40
C SER A 5 13.27 -12.41 -0.12
N ILE A 6 14.09 -11.49 0.40
CA ILE A 6 13.66 -10.14 0.80
C ILE A 6 13.04 -9.38 -0.37
N ALA A 7 13.76 -9.30 -1.50
CA ALA A 7 13.26 -8.61 -2.69
C ALA A 7 11.95 -9.25 -3.21
N ARG A 8 11.91 -10.58 -3.29
CA ARG A 8 10.70 -11.31 -3.72
C ARG A 8 9.51 -11.05 -2.78
N ASP A 9 9.74 -11.04 -1.48
CA ASP A 9 8.70 -10.87 -0.48
C ASP A 9 8.22 -9.39 -0.43
N PHE A 10 9.13 -8.43 -0.65
CA PHE A 10 8.83 -7.02 -0.84
C PHE A 10 7.95 -6.77 -2.08
N PHE A 11 8.39 -7.21 -3.27
CA PHE A 11 7.60 -7.04 -4.50
C PHE A 11 6.28 -7.83 -4.45
N GLY A 12 6.28 -9.00 -3.82
CA GLY A 12 5.06 -9.76 -3.52
C GLY A 12 4.07 -8.94 -2.68
N THR A 13 4.57 -8.25 -1.66
CA THR A 13 3.75 -7.36 -0.82
C THR A 13 3.21 -6.17 -1.62
N LEU A 14 4.02 -5.50 -2.45
CA LEU A 14 3.54 -4.42 -3.33
C LEU A 14 2.41 -4.89 -4.26
N GLN A 15 2.59 -6.04 -4.89
CA GLN A 15 1.58 -6.62 -5.77
C GLN A 15 0.30 -6.99 -5.02
N ASN A 16 0.42 -7.55 -3.81
CA ASN A 16 -0.74 -7.88 -2.98
C ASN A 16 -1.48 -6.64 -2.50
N LEU A 17 -0.77 -5.56 -2.16
CA LEU A 17 -1.40 -4.27 -1.82
C LEU A 17 -2.19 -3.71 -3.00
N TYR A 18 -1.61 -3.73 -4.20
CA TYR A 18 -2.33 -3.35 -5.42
C TYR A 18 -3.58 -4.20 -5.61
N VAL A 19 -3.47 -5.52 -5.56
CA VAL A 19 -4.61 -6.43 -5.73
C VAL A 19 -5.66 -6.15 -4.66
N PHE A 20 -5.26 -6.01 -3.40
CA PHE A 20 -6.19 -5.81 -2.30
C PHE A 20 -6.93 -4.48 -2.43
N ILE A 21 -6.22 -3.36 -2.57
CA ILE A 21 -6.82 -2.03 -2.51
C ILE A 21 -7.47 -1.63 -3.84
N GLU A 22 -6.79 -1.80 -4.97
CA GLU A 22 -7.21 -1.21 -6.25
C GLU A 22 -8.27 -2.03 -6.98
N THR A 23 -8.34 -3.35 -6.76
CA THR A 23 -9.33 -4.19 -7.46
C THR A 23 -10.73 -4.09 -6.85
N CYS A 24 -10.88 -3.39 -5.71
CA CYS A 24 -12.17 -3.20 -5.05
C CYS A 24 -12.46 -1.72 -4.82
N THR A 25 -13.52 -1.23 -5.45
CA THR A 25 -13.93 0.18 -5.38
C THR A 25 -14.16 0.69 -3.96
N LYS A 26 -14.69 -0.15 -3.06
CA LYS A 26 -14.91 0.23 -1.64
C LYS A 26 -13.59 0.45 -0.91
N ARG A 27 -12.61 -0.44 -1.08
CA ARG A 27 -11.31 -0.35 -0.42
C ARG A 27 -10.48 0.79 -1.01
N HIS A 28 -10.52 0.95 -2.33
CA HIS A 28 -9.95 2.11 -3.02
C HIS A 28 -10.53 3.44 -2.49
N ALA A 29 -11.85 3.52 -2.27
CA ALA A 29 -12.46 4.73 -1.71
C ALA A 29 -11.98 5.05 -0.28
N VAL A 30 -11.80 4.02 0.58
CA VAL A 30 -11.21 4.18 1.92
C VAL A 30 -9.76 4.69 1.81
N TYR A 31 -9.00 4.17 0.86
CA TYR A 31 -7.63 4.61 0.60
C TYR A 31 -7.55 6.08 0.17
N LEU A 32 -8.37 6.51 -0.79
CA LEU A 32 -8.42 7.93 -1.19
C LEU A 32 -8.88 8.84 -0.04
N LYS A 33 -9.82 8.39 0.78
CA LYS A 33 -10.28 9.11 1.98
C LYS A 33 -9.12 9.35 2.95
N HIS A 34 -8.25 8.37 3.20
CA HIS A 34 -7.09 8.54 4.06
C HIS A 34 -6.01 9.43 3.45
N GLN A 35 -5.71 9.28 2.16
CA GLN A 35 -4.79 10.19 1.47
C GLN A 35 -5.24 11.65 1.57
N ARG A 36 -6.53 11.93 1.32
CA ARG A 36 -7.08 13.28 1.42
C ARG A 36 -6.97 13.86 2.82
N LYS A 37 -7.21 13.04 3.84
CA LYS A 37 -7.10 13.47 5.24
C LYS A 37 -5.66 13.85 5.60
N LEU A 38 -4.70 13.00 5.26
CA LEU A 38 -3.28 13.25 5.54
C LEU A 38 -2.76 14.46 4.74
N ASN A 39 -3.13 14.57 3.47
CA ASN A 39 -2.75 15.70 2.61
C ASN A 39 -3.37 17.04 3.05
N ALA A 40 -4.48 17.02 3.78
CA ALA A 40 -5.12 18.25 4.29
C ALA A 40 -4.48 18.76 5.58
N SER A 41 -3.66 17.95 6.26
CA SER A 41 -2.95 18.33 7.49
C SER A 41 -1.62 19.04 7.22
N ASP A 42 -1.13 19.00 5.98
CA ASP A 42 0.09 19.72 5.58
C ASP A 42 -0.26 21.17 5.21
N ASP A 43 0.18 22.10 6.06
CA ASP A 43 -0.16 23.54 6.12
C ASP A 43 0.32 24.39 4.91
N GLU A 44 0.76 23.77 3.80
CA GLU A 44 1.34 24.47 2.65
C GLU A 44 0.34 24.91 1.58
N GLY A 45 -0.97 24.72 1.78
CA GLY A 45 -2.02 25.19 0.86
C GLY A 45 -1.99 24.55 -0.54
N LYS A 46 -1.08 23.61 -0.81
CA LYS A 46 -0.98 22.85 -2.05
C LYS A 46 -1.68 21.51 -1.89
N LYS A 47 -2.74 21.29 -2.68
CA LYS A 47 -3.39 20.00 -2.79
C LYS A 47 -2.38 18.96 -3.33
N LYS A 48 -1.84 18.11 -2.44
CA LYS A 48 -0.96 17.00 -2.85
C LYS A 48 -1.71 16.05 -3.79
N ARG A 49 -0.99 15.54 -4.79
CA ARG A 49 -1.54 14.59 -5.76
C ARG A 49 -1.95 13.30 -5.05
N GLU A 50 -3.10 12.75 -5.41
CA GLU A 50 -3.52 11.41 -4.98
C GLU A 50 -2.73 10.37 -5.80
N TYR A 51 -2.22 9.35 -5.12
CA TYR A 51 -1.52 8.23 -5.77
C TYR A 51 -2.43 7.01 -5.84
N VAL A 52 -2.32 6.30 -6.95
CA VAL A 52 -2.98 5.02 -7.19
C VAL A 52 -1.90 3.95 -7.19
N LEU A 53 -2.12 2.84 -6.48
CA LEU A 53 -1.15 1.74 -6.46
C LEU A 53 -1.05 1.14 -7.87
N LYS A 54 0.15 0.69 -8.22
CA LYS A 54 0.44 0.20 -9.56
C LYS A 54 0.68 -1.30 -9.55
N LYS A 55 0.04 -1.98 -10.50
CA LYS A 55 0.33 -3.39 -10.80
C LYS A 55 1.78 -3.52 -11.24
N LEU A 56 2.49 -4.50 -10.70
CA LEU A 56 3.80 -4.88 -11.22
C LEU A 56 3.64 -5.55 -12.59
N SER A 57 4.59 -5.28 -13.49
CA SER A 57 4.67 -5.90 -14.80
C SER A 57 6.06 -6.48 -14.99
N ASP A 58 6.14 -7.72 -15.46
CA ASP A 58 7.40 -8.44 -15.62
C ASP A 58 8.30 -7.87 -16.73
N THR A 59 7.73 -7.11 -17.68
CA THR A 59 8.44 -6.64 -18.88
C THR A 59 8.75 -5.15 -18.89
N ARG A 60 8.35 -4.39 -17.86
CA ARG A 60 8.53 -2.94 -17.81
C ARG A 60 9.04 -2.50 -16.45
N TRP A 61 10.35 -2.34 -16.35
CA TRP A 61 11.03 -1.87 -15.12
C TRP A 61 10.46 -0.55 -14.59
N ALA A 62 9.97 0.32 -15.49
CA ALA A 62 9.28 1.55 -15.10
C ALA A 62 8.06 1.30 -14.20
N CYS A 63 7.32 0.21 -14.39
CA CYS A 63 6.16 -0.12 -13.55
C CYS A 63 6.57 -0.47 -12.12
N TRP A 64 7.80 -0.97 -11.90
CA TRP A 64 8.30 -1.24 -10.56
C TRP A 64 8.62 0.07 -9.85
N ALA A 65 9.33 0.97 -10.53
CA ALA A 65 9.63 2.30 -10.02
C ALA A 65 8.34 3.09 -9.70
N ASP A 66 7.33 3.04 -10.57
CA ASP A 66 6.04 3.70 -10.35
C ASP A 66 5.29 3.11 -9.14
N SER A 67 5.35 1.79 -8.95
CA SER A 67 4.71 1.09 -7.81
C SER A 67 5.38 1.47 -6.48
N ILE A 68 6.72 1.45 -6.45
CA ILE A 68 7.52 1.87 -5.30
C ILE A 68 7.23 3.34 -4.98
N THR A 69 7.27 4.22 -5.98
CA THR A 69 7.00 5.66 -5.82
C THR A 69 5.61 5.91 -5.24
N ALA A 70 4.59 5.19 -5.71
CA ALA A 70 3.24 5.31 -5.19
C ALA A 70 3.17 4.93 -3.71
N ILE A 71 3.76 3.79 -3.32
CA ILE A 71 3.77 3.32 -1.93
C ILE A 71 4.60 4.23 -1.03
N TYR A 72 5.78 4.67 -1.47
CA TYR A 72 6.65 5.57 -0.71
C TYR A 72 5.90 6.86 -0.30
N HIS A 73 5.16 7.45 -1.23
CA HIS A 73 4.42 8.69 -0.96
C HIS A 73 3.12 8.49 -0.18
N THR A 74 2.60 7.28 -0.07
CA THR A 74 1.31 7.01 0.58
C THR A 74 1.35 5.92 1.63
N LEU A 75 2.54 5.56 2.14
CA LEU A 75 2.71 4.49 3.12
C LEU A 75 1.80 4.68 4.33
N GLU A 76 1.75 5.89 4.88
CA GLU A 76 0.86 6.22 5.99
C GLU A 76 -0.62 6.02 5.66
N ALA A 77 -1.04 6.41 4.45
CA ALA A 77 -2.41 6.20 3.98
C ALA A 77 -2.72 4.71 3.77
N VAL A 78 -1.77 3.92 3.28
CA VAL A 78 -1.88 2.47 3.16
C VAL A 78 -2.04 1.83 4.53
N ILE A 79 -1.20 2.19 5.51
CA ILE A 79 -1.27 1.70 6.89
C ILE A 79 -2.64 2.04 7.52
N ALA A 80 -3.09 3.29 7.40
CA ALA A 80 -4.38 3.73 7.91
C ALA A 80 -5.56 2.98 7.26
N THR A 81 -5.47 2.73 5.94
CA THR A 81 -6.47 1.97 5.18
C THR A 81 -6.57 0.53 5.66
N LEU A 82 -5.43 -0.15 5.77
CA LEU A 82 -5.38 -1.54 6.23
C LEU A 82 -5.89 -1.65 7.67
N LYS A 83 -5.57 -0.67 8.52
CA LYS A 83 -6.07 -0.57 9.89
C LYS A 83 -7.60 -0.40 9.95
N GLU A 84 -8.16 0.53 9.15
CA GLU A 84 -9.62 0.72 9.09
C GLU A 84 -10.34 -0.54 8.60
N ILE A 85 -9.80 -1.22 7.58
CA ILE A 85 -10.41 -2.42 7.01
C ILE A 85 -10.34 -3.60 8.00
N ARG A 86 -9.19 -3.86 8.64
CA ARG A 86 -9.08 -4.98 9.59
C ARG A 86 -9.99 -4.83 10.82
N GLU A 87 -10.36 -3.60 11.19
CA GLU A 87 -11.20 -3.30 12.37
C GLU A 87 -12.69 -3.28 12.02
N ASN A 88 -13.08 -2.83 10.83
CA ASN A 88 -14.48 -2.55 10.50
C ASN A 88 -15.11 -3.49 9.46
N GLU A 89 -14.32 -4.33 8.78
CA GLU A 89 -14.83 -5.24 7.77
C GLU A 89 -15.59 -6.41 8.39
N LYS A 90 -16.77 -6.73 7.84
CA LYS A 90 -17.64 -7.80 8.33
C LYS A 90 -17.19 -9.17 7.81
N LYS A 91 -16.54 -9.20 6.65
CA LYS A 91 -16.04 -10.43 6.04
C LYS A 91 -14.70 -10.82 6.66
N ALA A 92 -14.71 -11.88 7.46
CA ALA A 92 -13.52 -12.35 8.20
C ALA A 92 -12.27 -12.56 7.32
N HIS A 93 -12.41 -13.11 6.10
CA HIS A 93 -11.26 -13.32 5.21
C HIS A 93 -10.61 -12.01 4.76
N ILE A 94 -11.39 -10.96 4.48
CA ILE A 94 -10.87 -9.65 4.08
C ILE A 94 -10.19 -8.97 5.26
N ALA A 95 -10.77 -9.06 6.46
CA ALA A 95 -10.17 -8.51 7.66
C ALA A 95 -8.84 -9.21 8.01
N ALA A 96 -8.76 -10.54 7.83
CA ALA A 96 -7.55 -11.31 8.01
C ALA A 96 -6.47 -10.97 6.98
N GLU A 97 -6.85 -10.82 5.70
CA GLU A 97 -5.94 -10.39 4.63
C GLU A 97 -5.40 -8.98 4.90
N ALA A 98 -6.25 -8.03 5.30
CA ALA A 98 -5.85 -6.69 5.71
C ALA A 98 -4.88 -6.72 6.90
N LYS A 99 -5.10 -7.61 7.88
CA LYS A 99 -4.21 -7.79 9.04
C LYS A 99 -2.84 -8.32 8.61
N GLY A 100 -2.79 -9.31 7.72
CA GLY A 100 -1.53 -9.84 7.20
C GLY A 100 -0.75 -8.79 6.42
N LEU A 101 -1.41 -8.06 5.52
CA LEU A 101 -0.80 -6.96 4.78
C LEU A 101 -0.30 -5.86 5.70
N PHE A 102 -1.07 -5.51 6.74
CA PHE A 102 -0.66 -4.53 7.75
C PHE A 102 0.64 -4.95 8.45
N GLN A 103 0.78 -6.23 8.81
CA GLN A 103 2.00 -6.74 9.43
C GLN A 103 3.18 -6.66 8.47
N ASN A 104 2.98 -7.04 7.20
CA ASN A 104 4.05 -6.98 6.19
C ASN A 104 4.54 -5.55 5.93
N VAL A 105 3.65 -4.57 5.81
CA VAL A 105 4.07 -3.18 5.54
C VAL A 105 4.70 -2.47 6.74
N CYS A 106 4.43 -2.96 7.94
CA CYS A 106 5.06 -2.48 9.18
C CYS A 106 6.32 -3.28 9.54
N ASP A 107 6.67 -4.30 8.76
CA ASP A 107 7.87 -5.08 8.98
C ASP A 107 9.13 -4.26 8.63
N PHE A 108 10.18 -4.45 9.42
CA PHE A 108 11.43 -3.71 9.25
C PHE A 108 12.07 -3.97 7.87
N GLU A 109 12.04 -5.21 7.37
CA GLU A 109 12.62 -5.53 6.06
C GLU A 109 11.87 -4.84 4.93
N PHE A 110 10.54 -4.72 5.05
CA PHE A 110 9.72 -4.01 4.07
C PHE A 110 10.04 -2.51 4.06
N VAL A 111 10.11 -1.88 5.24
CA VAL A 111 10.42 -0.45 5.36
C VAL A 111 11.83 -0.17 4.84
N LEU A 112 12.81 -1.01 5.20
CA LEU A 112 14.19 -0.90 4.73
C LEU A 112 14.30 -1.07 3.21
N ALA A 113 13.50 -1.95 2.60
CA ALA A 113 13.49 -2.13 1.15
C ALA A 113 12.77 -1.00 0.39
N LEU A 114 12.04 -0.14 1.10
CA LEU A 114 11.32 1.00 0.54
C LEU A 114 12.15 2.30 0.55
N GLU A 115 13.13 2.42 1.44
CA GLU A 115 14.10 3.55 1.52
C GLU A 115 15.25 3.42 0.50
#